data_AF-A0A9E5VQL3-F1
#
_entry.id   AF-A0A9E5VQL3-F1
#
_cell.length_a   1.000
_cell.length_b   1.000
_cell.length_c   1.000
_cell.angle_alpha   90.00
_cell.angle_beta   90.00
_cell.angle_gamma   90.00
#
_symmetry.space_group_name_H-M   'P 1'
#
loop_
_entity.id
_entity.type
_entity.pdbx_description
1 polymer ?
#
loop_
_entity_poly.entity_id
_entity_poly.type
_entity_poly.pdbx_seq_one_letter_code
_entity_poly.pdbx_strand_id
1 'polypeptide(L)'
;MKRFAPALLAAALILMTGCAGTEEPAPQLIEPAVVDPDTAVVYRGEIYKINCIEGEVVPQVDAYAFSSGGPVAEVFSYTGLAVKAGDVLARLDVSYAEKMVGSYESSIERTQLSNYYTNVQSLCDIGIAELTLKAMGGKGASRDADLQALQLRNLQSAYRAQLAEQDLALASTRAALEEYQDIVDASVIIAERDGTVVYCSVMAGGYAPYGTDVIWVAVDGSSSIRCQYINSEDLRDADEIYATIGTERVEITNIPYDRTTYLSLLARNATLESTFVLNGTYSGVENGMIACVYIISDRARDALIIPSGALMGFKGEYFVYRVSDSGAQEKVPVEIGTLTDSLVQITAGLEEGDVVYVGT
;
A
#
# COMPACT_ATOMS: atom_id res chain seq x y z
N MET A 1 -32.80 114.16 10.70
CA MET A 1 -32.12 112.90 10.33
C MET A 1 -31.54 112.28 11.60
N LYS A 2 -31.80 110.97 11.79
CA LYS A 2 -31.10 110.00 12.67
C LYS A 2 -31.22 110.14 14.21
N ARG A 3 -32.07 109.24 14.74
CA ARG A 3 -31.87 108.25 15.83
C ARG A 3 -31.45 108.73 17.23
N PHE A 4 -32.39 108.58 18.17
CA PHE A 4 -32.15 108.29 19.59
C PHE A 4 -33.17 107.23 20.06
N ALA A 5 -32.69 106.17 20.71
CA ALA A 5 -33.44 105.34 21.66
C ALA A 5 -33.45 106.07 23.03
N PRO A 6 -34.09 105.62 24.15
CA PRO A 6 -34.73 104.32 24.44
C PRO A 6 -36.00 104.43 25.33
N ALA A 7 -36.40 103.28 25.92
CA ALA A 7 -36.89 103.11 27.31
C ALA A 7 -38.36 102.70 27.55
N LEU A 8 -38.44 101.46 28.06
CA LEU A 8 -39.18 100.98 29.24
C LEU A 8 -40.69 100.64 29.17
N LEU A 9 -40.90 99.33 29.42
CA LEU A 9 -41.85 98.68 30.35
C LEU A 9 -43.36 98.94 30.19
N ALA A 10 -44.12 97.88 29.88
CA ALA A 10 -44.84 97.09 30.88
C ALA A 10 -45.79 96.04 30.25
N ALA A 11 -45.69 94.82 30.78
CA ALA A 11 -46.75 93.85 31.09
C ALA A 11 -47.85 93.51 30.05
N ALA A 12 -47.90 92.22 29.66
CA ALA A 12 -49.12 91.40 29.77
C ALA A 12 -48.89 89.92 29.42
N LEU A 13 -49.35 89.07 30.33
CA LEU A 13 -49.60 87.62 30.31
C LEU A 13 -49.78 86.96 28.92
N ILE A 14 -49.11 85.81 28.72
CA ILE A 14 -49.71 84.63 28.07
C ILE A 14 -49.32 83.36 28.84
N LEU A 15 -50.34 82.73 29.41
CA LEU A 15 -50.35 81.35 29.91
C LEU A 15 -50.20 80.37 28.75
N MET A 16 -49.23 79.45 28.84
CA MET A 16 -49.29 78.16 28.15
C MET A 16 -48.78 77.09 29.11
N THR A 17 -49.73 76.30 29.60
CA THR A 17 -49.56 75.07 30.38
C THR A 17 -48.98 73.98 29.49
N GLY A 18 -47.83 73.42 29.88
CA GLY A 18 -47.26 72.24 29.24
C GLY A 18 -46.17 71.61 30.10
N CYS A 19 -46.53 70.54 30.83
CA CYS A 19 -45.67 69.41 31.18
C CYS A 19 -46.48 68.42 32.05
N ALA A 20 -47.04 67.40 31.41
CA ALA A 20 -47.44 66.17 32.08
C ALA A 20 -46.41 65.12 31.68
N GLY A 21 -45.44 64.88 32.56
CA GLY A 21 -44.51 63.76 32.50
C GLY A 21 -44.68 62.97 33.79
N THR A 22 -45.37 61.83 33.71
CA THR A 22 -45.38 60.81 34.75
C THR A 22 -43.96 60.27 34.91
N GLU A 23 -43.35 60.46 36.08
CA GLU A 23 -42.16 59.72 36.49
C GLU A 23 -42.54 58.25 36.64
N GLU A 24 -42.11 57.42 35.68
CA GLU A 24 -42.01 55.98 35.90
C GLU A 24 -40.91 55.72 36.95
N PRO A 25 -41.15 54.86 37.95
CA PRO A 25 -40.10 54.47 38.89
C PRO A 25 -38.98 53.78 38.10
N ALA A 26 -37.74 54.23 38.31
CA ALA A 26 -36.57 53.60 37.71
C ALA A 26 -36.60 52.09 38.03
N PRO A 27 -36.43 51.21 37.02
CA PRO A 27 -36.42 49.77 37.26
C PRO A 27 -35.33 49.45 38.27
N GLN A 28 -35.67 48.65 39.29
CA GLN A 28 -34.70 48.18 40.27
C GLN A 28 -33.61 47.38 39.52
N LEU A 29 -32.34 47.75 39.72
CA LEU A 29 -31.23 46.92 39.30
C LEU A 29 -31.34 45.59 40.04
N ILE A 30 -31.75 44.55 39.32
CA ILE A 30 -31.56 43.17 39.76
C ILE A 30 -30.05 42.96 39.73
N GLU A 31 -29.43 42.70 40.88
CA GLU A 31 -28.03 42.28 40.90
C GLU A 31 -27.91 41.03 40.02
N PRO A 32 -26.97 41.01 39.04
CA PRO A 32 -26.83 39.85 38.17
C PRO A 32 -26.60 38.62 39.04
N ALA A 33 -27.37 37.56 38.76
CA ALA A 33 -27.18 36.27 39.41
C ALA A 33 -25.70 35.89 39.27
N VAL A 34 -25.03 35.66 40.41
CA VAL A 34 -23.66 35.16 40.42
C VAL A 34 -23.70 33.79 39.78
N VAL A 35 -23.27 33.72 38.52
CA VAL A 35 -23.03 32.45 37.83
C VAL A 35 -21.79 31.89 38.50
N ASP A 36 -21.95 30.84 39.31
CA ASP A 36 -20.81 30.08 39.80
C ASP A 36 -20.04 29.60 38.57
N PRO A 37 -18.81 30.08 38.38
CA PRO A 37 -18.07 29.78 37.17
C PRO A 37 -17.62 28.32 37.22
N ASP A 38 -17.74 27.62 36.09
CA ASP A 38 -17.25 26.26 35.97
C ASP A 38 -15.73 26.25 36.17
N THR A 39 -15.25 25.37 37.04
CA THR A 39 -13.83 25.22 37.35
C THR A 39 -13.40 23.77 37.21
N ALA A 40 -12.11 23.57 36.93
CA ALA A 40 -11.49 22.25 36.85
C ALA A 40 -10.17 22.25 37.64
N VAL A 41 -9.89 21.14 38.32
CA VAL A 41 -8.61 20.93 39.00
C VAL A 41 -7.60 20.40 37.99
N VAL A 42 -6.41 20.98 37.97
CA VAL A 42 -5.28 20.50 37.18
C VAL A 42 -4.77 19.20 37.80
N TYR A 43 -4.68 18.13 37.01
CA TYR A 43 -4.25 16.81 37.47
C TYR A 43 -3.22 16.18 36.53
N ARG A 44 -2.48 15.19 37.03
CA ARG A 44 -1.58 14.38 36.22
C ARG A 44 -2.27 13.16 35.64
N GLY A 45 -2.06 12.92 34.35
CA GLY A 45 -2.63 11.77 33.69
C GLY A 45 -2.02 11.51 32.32
N GLU A 46 -2.64 10.57 31.61
CA GLU A 46 -2.28 10.23 30.25
C GLU A 46 -3.11 11.03 29.25
N ILE A 47 -2.45 11.62 28.26
CA ILE A 47 -3.06 12.32 27.13
C ILE A 47 -2.40 11.87 25.83
N TYR A 48 -3.22 11.72 24.79
CA TYR A 48 -2.77 11.32 23.45
C TYR A 48 -3.81 11.76 22.43
N LYS A 49 -3.39 11.90 21.17
CA LYS A 49 -4.29 12.05 20.03
C LYS A 49 -4.72 10.68 19.56
N ILE A 50 -5.99 10.53 19.24
CA ILE A 50 -6.56 9.30 18.70
C ILE A 50 -7.23 9.61 17.37
N ASN A 51 -6.81 8.92 16.32
CA ASN A 51 -7.49 8.91 15.04
C ASN A 51 -8.15 7.54 14.85
N CYS A 52 -9.46 7.53 14.63
CA CYS A 52 -10.24 6.32 14.41
C CYS A 52 -10.70 6.27 12.97
N ILE A 53 -10.40 5.16 12.30
CA ILE A 53 -10.68 4.96 10.89
C ILE A 53 -11.49 3.67 10.75
N GLU A 54 -12.69 3.80 10.22
CA GLU A 54 -13.51 2.64 9.87
C GLU A 54 -12.91 1.88 8.68
N GLY A 55 -12.97 0.56 8.77
CA GLY A 55 -12.51 -0.37 7.76
C GLY A 55 -13.32 -1.66 7.78
N GLU A 56 -12.98 -2.55 6.87
CA GLU A 56 -13.65 -3.83 6.68
C GLU A 56 -12.65 -4.98 6.82
N VAL A 57 -13.05 -6.04 7.51
CA VAL A 57 -12.30 -7.29 7.56
C VAL A 57 -12.50 -8.03 6.24
N VAL A 58 -11.44 -8.20 5.46
CA VAL A 58 -11.47 -8.87 4.16
C VAL A 58 -10.48 -10.04 4.13
N PRO A 59 -10.79 -11.12 3.39
CA PRO A 59 -9.80 -12.17 3.19
C PRO A 59 -8.61 -11.63 2.40
N GLN A 60 -7.45 -12.26 2.57
CA GLN A 60 -6.39 -12.10 1.58
C GLN A 60 -6.84 -12.74 0.26
N VAL A 61 -6.52 -12.09 -0.84
CA VAL A 61 -6.93 -12.53 -2.17
C VAL A 61 -5.69 -12.76 -3.01
N ASP A 62 -5.55 -13.98 -3.51
CA ASP A 62 -4.56 -14.31 -4.54
C ASP A 62 -5.18 -14.08 -5.90
N ALA A 63 -4.53 -13.21 -6.68
CA ALA A 63 -4.94 -12.89 -8.04
C ALA A 63 -4.07 -13.69 -9.02
N TYR A 64 -4.72 -14.46 -9.88
CA TYR A 64 -4.07 -15.33 -10.84
C TYR A 64 -4.28 -14.81 -12.26
N ALA A 65 -3.19 -14.74 -13.00
CA ALA A 65 -3.12 -14.37 -14.41
C ALA A 65 -2.37 -15.44 -15.20
N PHE A 66 -2.67 -15.56 -16.49
CA PHE A 66 -1.82 -16.35 -17.37
C PHE A 66 -0.53 -15.59 -17.72
N SER A 67 0.59 -16.31 -17.71
CA SER A 67 1.89 -15.79 -18.16
C SER A 67 2.04 -15.83 -19.69
N SER A 68 1.02 -16.27 -20.42
CA SER A 68 0.90 -16.08 -21.87
C SER A 68 -0.56 -15.77 -22.22
N GLY A 69 -0.78 -14.99 -23.29
CA GLY A 69 -2.13 -14.70 -23.78
C GLY A 69 -2.58 -15.77 -24.79
N GLY A 70 -3.82 -16.23 -24.71
CA GLY A 70 -4.26 -17.32 -25.58
C GLY A 70 -5.73 -17.70 -25.46
N PRO A 71 -6.22 -18.56 -26.38
CA PRO A 71 -7.54 -19.17 -26.25
C PRO A 71 -7.63 -20.05 -25.01
N VAL A 72 -8.76 -20.01 -24.31
CA VAL A 72 -8.98 -20.81 -23.09
C VAL A 72 -9.59 -22.15 -23.48
N ALA A 73 -8.91 -23.26 -23.16
CA ALA A 73 -9.42 -24.60 -23.40
C ALA A 73 -10.51 -24.97 -22.39
N GLU A 74 -10.15 -24.89 -21.10
CA GLU A 74 -10.98 -25.37 -20.00
C GLU A 74 -10.90 -24.42 -18.81
N VAL A 75 -12.01 -24.25 -18.12
CA VAL A 75 -12.10 -23.51 -16.85
C VAL A 75 -12.73 -24.44 -15.83
N PHE A 76 -11.99 -24.75 -14.77
CA PHE A 76 -12.42 -25.60 -13.67
C PHE A 76 -12.92 -24.78 -12.47
N SER A 77 -12.57 -23.50 -12.42
CA SER A 77 -12.97 -22.57 -11.36
C SER A 77 -14.19 -21.74 -11.73
N TYR A 78 -15.16 -21.68 -10.83
CA TYR A 78 -16.28 -20.74 -10.89
C TYR A 78 -16.47 -20.06 -9.53
N THR A 79 -17.06 -18.88 -9.52
CA THR A 79 -17.27 -18.10 -8.29
C THR A 79 -18.06 -18.90 -7.25
N GLY A 80 -17.56 -18.94 -6.02
CA GLY A 80 -18.10 -19.72 -4.91
C GLY A 80 -17.54 -21.14 -4.77
N LEU A 81 -16.68 -21.58 -5.69
CA LEU A 81 -16.03 -22.89 -5.59
C LEU A 81 -14.86 -22.85 -4.58
N ALA A 82 -14.83 -23.81 -3.66
CA ALA A 82 -13.67 -24.06 -2.81
C ALA A 82 -12.61 -24.87 -3.58
N VAL A 83 -11.35 -24.45 -3.46
CA VAL A 83 -10.18 -25.02 -4.14
C VAL A 83 -9.06 -25.28 -3.13
N LYS A 84 -8.23 -26.28 -3.42
CA LYS A 84 -7.04 -26.62 -2.63
C LYS A 84 -5.77 -26.20 -3.33
N ALA A 85 -4.70 -26.04 -2.56
CA ALA A 85 -3.36 -25.86 -3.10
C ALA A 85 -3.02 -26.98 -4.09
N GLY A 86 -2.59 -26.59 -5.30
CA GLY A 86 -2.30 -27.48 -6.42
C GLY A 86 -3.49 -27.77 -7.35
N ASP A 87 -4.71 -27.34 -7.01
CA ASP A 87 -5.85 -27.51 -7.90
C ASP A 87 -5.68 -26.65 -9.17
N VAL A 88 -5.99 -27.24 -10.31
CA VAL A 88 -5.99 -26.54 -11.59
C VAL A 88 -7.24 -25.68 -11.69
N LEU A 89 -7.07 -24.38 -11.90
CA LEU A 89 -8.18 -23.41 -12.01
C LEU A 89 -8.63 -23.22 -13.45
N ALA A 90 -7.68 -23.07 -14.38
CA ALA A 90 -7.95 -22.91 -15.81
C ALA A 90 -6.76 -23.33 -16.67
N ARG A 91 -7.03 -23.65 -17.94
CA ARG A 91 -6.03 -24.05 -18.94
C ARG A 91 -6.25 -23.32 -20.26
N LEU A 92 -5.16 -22.88 -20.89
CA LEU A 92 -5.16 -22.41 -22.27
C LEU A 92 -5.13 -23.59 -23.25
N ASP A 93 -5.66 -23.36 -24.46
CA ASP A 93 -5.49 -24.29 -25.56
C ASP A 93 -4.09 -24.11 -26.16
N VAL A 94 -3.20 -25.02 -25.79
CA VAL A 94 -1.82 -25.09 -26.27
C VAL A 94 -1.59 -26.25 -27.24
N SER A 95 -2.65 -26.81 -27.83
CA SER A 95 -2.56 -27.94 -28.77
C SER A 95 -1.60 -27.68 -29.94
N TYR A 96 -1.47 -26.41 -30.36
CA TYR A 96 -0.50 -26.01 -31.38
C TYR A 96 0.94 -26.00 -30.83
N ALA A 97 1.15 -25.41 -29.65
CA ALA A 97 2.47 -25.35 -29.02
C ALA A 97 3.01 -26.75 -28.71
N GLU A 98 2.18 -27.66 -28.18
CA GLU A 98 2.55 -29.07 -27.95
C GLU A 98 2.98 -29.78 -29.25
N LYS A 99 2.29 -29.53 -30.37
CA LYS A 99 2.71 -30.06 -31.68
C LYS A 99 4.05 -29.50 -32.12
N MET A 100 4.31 -28.22 -31.85
CA MET A 100 5.59 -27.59 -32.16
C MET A 100 6.72 -28.17 -31.30
N VAL A 101 6.50 -28.33 -29.99
CA VAL A 101 7.43 -29.01 -29.07
C VAL A 101 7.83 -30.38 -29.63
N GLY A 102 6.86 -31.26 -29.91
CA GLY A 102 7.16 -32.58 -30.46
C GLY A 102 7.85 -32.56 -31.84
N SER A 103 7.53 -31.58 -32.69
CA SER A 103 8.20 -31.39 -33.98
C SER A 103 9.67 -30.98 -33.83
N TYR A 104 9.96 -30.04 -32.92
CA TYR A 104 11.32 -29.59 -32.64
C TYR A 104 12.15 -30.66 -31.94
N GLU A 105 11.58 -31.38 -30.97
CA GLU A 105 12.23 -32.54 -30.34
C GLU A 105 12.65 -33.58 -31.39
N SER A 106 11.73 -33.95 -32.28
CA SER A 106 12.00 -34.86 -33.39
C SER A 106 13.07 -34.32 -34.35
N SER A 107 13.10 -33.00 -34.56
CA SER A 107 14.10 -32.35 -35.41
C SER A 107 15.50 -32.35 -34.79
N ILE A 108 15.58 -32.13 -33.48
CA ILE A 108 16.82 -32.22 -32.70
C ILE A 108 17.34 -33.64 -32.75
N GLU A 109 16.49 -34.64 -32.51
CA GLU A 109 16.89 -36.06 -32.56
C GLU A 109 17.44 -36.44 -33.94
N ARG A 110 16.73 -36.08 -35.03
CA ARG A 110 17.19 -36.33 -36.40
C ARG A 110 18.53 -35.66 -36.70
N THR A 111 18.67 -34.39 -36.29
CA THR A 111 19.92 -33.63 -36.48
C THR A 111 21.07 -34.26 -35.70
N GLN A 112 20.85 -34.64 -34.43
CA GLN A 112 21.85 -35.31 -33.61
C GLN A 112 22.29 -36.64 -34.21
N LEU A 113 21.34 -37.44 -34.72
CA LEU A 113 21.65 -38.71 -35.37
C LEU A 113 22.46 -38.50 -36.66
N SER A 114 22.08 -37.51 -37.49
CA SER A 114 22.84 -37.14 -38.68
C SER A 114 24.25 -36.66 -38.35
N ASN A 115 24.38 -35.82 -37.32
CA ASN A 115 25.66 -35.32 -36.83
C ASN A 115 26.53 -36.47 -36.31
N TYR A 116 25.95 -37.46 -35.62
CA TYR A 116 26.67 -38.64 -35.16
C TYR A 116 27.30 -39.41 -36.33
N TYR A 117 26.53 -39.75 -37.36
CA TYR A 117 27.07 -40.47 -38.53
C TYR A 117 28.14 -39.64 -39.26
N THR A 118 27.92 -38.34 -39.42
CA THR A 118 28.89 -37.45 -40.07
C THR A 118 30.18 -37.32 -39.25
N ASN A 119 30.08 -37.22 -37.93
CA ASN A 119 31.23 -37.17 -37.04
C ASN A 119 32.04 -38.48 -37.10
N VAL A 120 31.37 -39.64 -37.08
CA VAL A 120 32.02 -40.95 -37.22
C VAL A 120 32.77 -41.03 -38.55
N GLN A 121 32.17 -40.57 -39.65
CA GLN A 121 32.81 -40.54 -40.96
C GLN A 121 34.06 -39.63 -40.97
N SER A 122 33.93 -38.38 -40.51
CA SER A 122 35.05 -37.43 -40.42
C SER A 122 36.19 -37.95 -39.55
N LEU A 123 35.89 -38.63 -38.44
CA LEU A 123 36.89 -39.25 -37.57
C LEU A 123 37.60 -40.43 -38.24
N CYS A 124 36.88 -41.25 -39.01
CA CYS A 124 37.49 -42.32 -39.81
C CYS A 124 38.46 -41.74 -40.86
N ASP A 125 38.06 -40.68 -41.57
CA ASP A 125 38.90 -40.02 -42.58
C ASP A 125 40.17 -39.41 -41.96
N ILE A 126 40.04 -38.74 -40.81
CA ILE A 126 41.17 -38.24 -40.02
C ILE A 126 42.08 -39.40 -39.61
N GLY A 127 41.52 -40.50 -39.08
CA GLY A 127 42.28 -41.67 -38.66
C GLY A 127 43.07 -42.33 -39.80
N ILE A 128 42.47 -42.43 -40.99
CA ILE A 128 43.15 -42.93 -42.20
C ILE A 128 44.32 -42.00 -42.58
N ALA A 129 44.10 -40.68 -42.57
CA ALA A 129 45.14 -39.70 -42.88
C ALA A 129 46.30 -39.75 -41.86
N GLU A 130 46.00 -39.91 -40.57
CA GLU A 130 46.99 -40.07 -39.50
C GLU A 130 47.84 -41.34 -39.68
N LEU A 131 47.20 -42.47 -39.95
CA LEU A 131 47.90 -43.75 -40.19
C LEU A 131 48.80 -43.65 -41.43
N THR A 132 48.32 -42.99 -42.49
CA THR A 132 49.09 -42.78 -43.72
C THR A 132 50.33 -41.93 -43.47
N LEU A 133 50.19 -40.83 -42.73
CA LEU A 133 51.32 -39.98 -42.33
C LEU A 133 52.34 -40.74 -41.47
N LYS A 134 51.86 -41.55 -40.51
CA LYS A 134 52.72 -42.37 -39.65
C LYS A 134 53.51 -43.42 -40.43
N ALA A 135 52.90 -44.05 -41.43
CA ALA A 135 53.56 -45.00 -42.32
C ALA A 135 54.67 -44.34 -43.17
N MET A 136 54.53 -43.05 -43.50
CA MET A 136 55.53 -42.28 -44.25
C MET A 136 56.73 -41.82 -43.40
N GLY A 137 56.55 -41.63 -42.10
CA GLY A 137 57.60 -41.16 -41.17
C GLY A 137 58.81 -42.11 -40.98
N GLY A 138 58.78 -43.31 -41.56
CA GLY A 138 59.93 -44.24 -41.61
C GLY A 138 60.96 -43.93 -42.72
N LYS A 139 60.67 -43.00 -43.63
CA LYS A 139 61.58 -42.53 -44.69
C LYS A 139 61.67 -41.01 -44.56
N GLY A 140 62.88 -40.48 -44.33
CA GLY A 140 63.12 -39.08 -43.91
C GLY A 140 62.35 -37.99 -44.67
N ALA A 141 62.18 -36.82 -44.03
CA ALA A 141 61.38 -35.68 -44.46
C ALA A 141 61.33 -35.48 -46.00
N SER A 142 60.27 -36.01 -46.61
CA SER A 142 59.95 -35.85 -48.03
C SER A 142 58.89 -34.77 -48.17
N ARG A 143 58.93 -34.01 -49.27
CA ARG A 143 57.90 -33.04 -49.67
C ARG A 143 56.49 -33.65 -49.66
N ASP A 144 56.37 -34.96 -49.88
CA ASP A 144 55.10 -35.69 -49.84
C ASP A 144 54.56 -35.86 -48.41
N ALA A 145 55.44 -36.05 -47.42
CA ALA A 145 55.04 -36.16 -46.01
C ALA A 145 54.53 -34.82 -45.47
N ASP A 146 55.15 -33.70 -45.89
CA ASP A 146 54.70 -32.36 -45.54
C ASP A 146 53.32 -32.04 -46.14
N LEU A 147 53.08 -32.43 -47.39
CA LEU A 147 51.77 -32.30 -48.03
C LEU A 147 50.69 -33.10 -47.30
N GLN A 148 50.99 -34.33 -46.87
CA GLN A 148 50.05 -35.15 -46.11
C GLN A 148 49.76 -34.57 -44.72
N ALA A 149 50.78 -34.03 -44.04
CA ALA A 149 50.60 -33.35 -42.77
C ALA A 149 49.69 -32.12 -42.90
N LEU A 150 49.82 -31.36 -43.99
CA LEU A 150 48.93 -30.24 -44.30
C LEU A 150 47.48 -30.71 -44.55
N GLN A 151 47.30 -31.80 -45.30
CA GLN A 151 45.97 -32.40 -45.53
C GLN A 151 45.29 -32.84 -44.23
N LEU A 152 46.03 -33.53 -43.35
CA LEU A 152 45.54 -33.93 -42.03
C LEU A 152 45.12 -32.70 -41.21
N ARG A 153 45.95 -31.65 -41.17
CA ARG A 153 45.61 -30.41 -40.48
C ARG A 153 44.36 -29.75 -41.04
N ASN A 154 44.16 -29.78 -42.37
CA ASN A 154 42.96 -29.26 -43.00
C ASN A 154 41.73 -30.08 -42.62
N LEU A 155 41.81 -31.42 -42.61
CA LEU A 155 40.72 -32.30 -42.17
C LEU A 155 40.34 -32.04 -40.70
N GLN A 156 41.34 -31.96 -39.81
CA GLN A 156 41.13 -31.66 -38.40
C GLN A 156 40.52 -30.26 -38.21
N SER A 157 40.98 -29.26 -38.97
CA SER A 157 40.41 -27.90 -38.94
C SER A 157 38.97 -27.86 -39.46
N ALA A 158 38.68 -28.58 -40.55
CA ALA A 158 37.34 -28.68 -41.12
C ALA A 158 36.38 -29.38 -40.15
N TYR A 159 36.81 -30.49 -39.53
CA TYR A 159 36.02 -31.19 -38.53
C TYR A 159 35.73 -30.32 -37.31
N ARG A 160 36.72 -29.55 -36.83
CA ARG A 160 36.50 -28.60 -35.72
C ARG A 160 35.50 -27.50 -36.09
N ALA A 161 35.59 -26.95 -37.30
CA ALA A 161 34.64 -25.95 -37.77
C ALA A 161 33.22 -26.53 -37.88
N GLN A 162 33.11 -27.76 -38.39
CA GLN A 162 31.86 -28.49 -38.50
C GLN A 162 31.21 -28.75 -37.13
N LEU A 163 31.98 -29.17 -36.12
CA LEU A 163 31.44 -29.35 -34.76
C LEU A 163 30.85 -28.05 -34.21
N ALA A 164 31.55 -26.93 -34.39
CA ALA A 164 31.05 -25.63 -33.95
C ALA A 164 29.75 -25.23 -34.68
N GLU A 165 29.66 -25.46 -35.99
CA GLU A 165 28.45 -25.21 -36.78
C GLU A 165 27.27 -26.07 -36.31
N GLN A 166 27.51 -27.36 -36.04
CA GLN A 166 26.51 -28.29 -35.52
C GLN A 166 26.00 -27.85 -34.14
N ASP A 167 26.89 -27.39 -33.26
CA ASP A 167 26.53 -26.88 -31.93
C ASP A 167 25.65 -25.62 -32.04
N LEU A 168 26.01 -24.69 -32.94
CA LEU A 168 25.21 -23.49 -33.23
C LEU A 168 23.82 -23.83 -33.78
N ALA A 169 23.73 -24.80 -34.70
CA ALA A 169 22.47 -25.24 -35.29
C ALA A 169 21.56 -25.96 -34.27
N LEU A 170 22.14 -26.76 -33.38
CA LEU A 170 21.38 -27.39 -32.30
C LEU A 170 20.95 -26.36 -31.25
N ALA A 171 21.80 -25.38 -30.94
CA ALA A 171 21.47 -24.31 -29.99
C ALA A 171 20.27 -23.48 -30.46
N SER A 172 20.23 -23.09 -31.74
CA SER A 172 19.10 -22.32 -32.29
C SER A 172 17.79 -23.12 -32.27
N THR A 173 17.85 -24.42 -32.59
CA THR A 173 16.67 -25.30 -32.54
C THR A 173 16.19 -25.53 -31.11
N ARG A 174 17.11 -25.65 -30.15
CA ARG A 174 16.79 -25.78 -28.72
C ARG A 174 16.15 -24.53 -28.14
N ALA A 175 16.62 -23.34 -28.53
CA ALA A 175 16.00 -22.09 -28.11
C ALA A 175 14.55 -21.98 -28.61
N ALA A 176 14.28 -22.42 -29.84
CA ALA A 176 12.90 -22.48 -30.35
C ALA A 176 12.04 -23.51 -29.60
N LEU A 177 12.59 -24.66 -29.21
CA LEU A 177 11.90 -25.64 -28.38
C LEU A 177 11.54 -25.05 -27.01
N GLU A 178 12.49 -24.38 -26.36
CA GLU A 178 12.32 -23.74 -25.05
C GLU A 178 11.21 -22.68 -25.08
N GLU A 179 11.16 -21.84 -26.12
CA GLU A 179 10.08 -20.85 -26.29
C GLU A 179 8.68 -21.49 -26.31
N TYR A 180 8.50 -22.61 -27.04
CA TYR A 180 7.21 -23.31 -27.05
C TYR A 180 6.93 -24.08 -25.77
N GLN A 181 7.97 -24.57 -25.09
CA GLN A 181 7.84 -25.22 -23.79
C GLN A 181 7.37 -24.22 -22.73
N ASP A 182 7.92 -23.02 -22.72
CA ASP A 182 7.49 -21.94 -21.83
C ASP A 182 6.01 -21.59 -22.02
N ILE A 183 5.52 -21.59 -23.26
CA ILE A 183 4.09 -21.38 -23.56
C ILE A 183 3.23 -22.51 -22.97
N VAL A 184 3.68 -23.76 -23.09
CA VAL A 184 2.96 -24.93 -22.53
C VAL A 184 2.97 -24.89 -21.01
N ASP A 185 4.10 -24.57 -20.39
CA ASP A 185 4.23 -24.52 -18.93
C ASP A 185 3.42 -23.34 -18.35
N ALA A 186 3.38 -22.21 -19.05
CA ALA A 186 2.57 -21.02 -18.72
C ALA A 186 1.07 -21.18 -19.04
N SER A 187 0.64 -22.33 -19.56
CA SER A 187 -0.74 -22.53 -20.02
C SER A 187 -1.73 -22.86 -18.91
N VAL A 188 -1.25 -23.13 -17.70
CA VAL A 188 -2.07 -23.63 -16.60
C VAL A 188 -2.01 -22.66 -15.42
N ILE A 189 -3.18 -22.28 -14.92
CA ILE A 189 -3.29 -21.61 -13.62
C ILE A 189 -3.55 -22.67 -12.56
N ILE A 190 -2.71 -22.69 -11.54
CA ILE A 190 -2.85 -23.55 -10.35
C ILE A 190 -3.08 -22.68 -9.12
N ALA A 191 -3.91 -23.15 -8.20
CA ALA A 191 -4.08 -22.51 -6.89
C ALA A 191 -2.82 -22.74 -6.04
N GLU A 192 -2.24 -21.68 -5.49
CA GLU A 192 -1.09 -21.78 -4.59
C GLU A 192 -1.50 -22.17 -3.16
N ARG A 193 -2.73 -21.83 -2.77
CA ARG A 193 -3.25 -21.99 -1.41
C ARG A 193 -4.70 -22.47 -1.43
N ASP A 194 -5.12 -23.09 -0.32
CA ASP A 194 -6.51 -23.43 -0.06
C ASP A 194 -7.35 -22.14 0.03
N GLY A 195 -8.51 -22.12 -0.60
CA GLY A 195 -9.35 -20.94 -0.63
C GLY A 195 -10.65 -21.10 -1.41
N THR A 196 -11.38 -20.00 -1.54
CA THR A 196 -12.64 -19.92 -2.29
C THR A 196 -12.51 -18.95 -3.45
N VAL A 197 -12.90 -19.37 -4.65
CA VAL A 197 -12.89 -18.52 -5.86
C VAL A 197 -13.93 -17.41 -5.70
N VAL A 198 -13.50 -16.15 -5.65
CA VAL A 198 -14.39 -14.98 -5.50
C VAL A 198 -14.61 -14.22 -6.81
N TYR A 199 -13.72 -14.42 -7.79
CA TYR A 199 -13.84 -13.81 -9.11
C TYR A 199 -13.29 -14.77 -10.17
N CYS A 200 -13.99 -14.86 -11.30
CA CYS A 200 -13.54 -15.60 -12.48
C CYS A 200 -14.12 -14.90 -13.72
N SER A 201 -13.26 -14.40 -14.62
CA SER A 201 -13.67 -13.66 -15.82
C SER A 201 -13.44 -14.42 -17.13
N VAL A 202 -12.72 -15.53 -17.08
CA VAL A 202 -12.44 -16.39 -18.24
C VAL A 202 -13.50 -17.48 -18.41
N MET A 203 -13.72 -17.87 -19.66
CA MET A 203 -14.65 -18.95 -20.01
C MET A 203 -14.01 -19.85 -21.08
N ALA A 204 -14.37 -21.14 -21.07
CA ALA A 204 -13.92 -22.09 -22.08
C ALA A 204 -14.34 -21.63 -23.50
N GLY A 205 -13.42 -21.73 -24.45
CA GLY A 205 -13.56 -21.20 -25.81
C GLY A 205 -13.38 -19.68 -25.93
N GLY A 206 -13.20 -18.96 -24.80
CA GLY A 206 -12.88 -17.54 -24.76
C GLY A 206 -11.40 -17.26 -25.03
N TYR A 207 -10.99 -16.01 -24.80
CA TYR A 207 -9.60 -15.57 -24.91
C TYR A 207 -9.15 -14.94 -23.60
N ALA A 208 -8.01 -15.38 -23.07
CA ALA A 208 -7.39 -14.82 -21.89
C ALA A 208 -6.28 -13.83 -22.27
N PRO A 209 -6.34 -12.57 -21.81
CA PRO A 209 -5.27 -11.60 -22.03
C PRO A 209 -4.03 -11.93 -21.16
N TYR A 210 -2.85 -11.65 -21.72
CA TYR A 210 -1.58 -11.80 -21.01
C TYR A 210 -1.48 -10.82 -19.83
N GLY A 211 -1.01 -11.31 -18.68
CA GLY A 211 -0.66 -10.49 -17.51
C GLY A 211 -1.82 -9.74 -16.87
N THR A 212 -3.06 -10.13 -17.16
CA THR A 212 -4.27 -9.60 -16.52
C THR A 212 -4.84 -10.64 -15.59
N ASP A 213 -5.16 -10.24 -14.35
CA ASP A 213 -5.76 -11.15 -13.39
C ASP A 213 -7.17 -11.57 -13.84
N VAL A 214 -7.37 -12.87 -13.97
CA VAL A 214 -8.61 -13.46 -14.48
C VAL A 214 -9.35 -14.28 -13.43
N ILE A 215 -8.65 -14.77 -12.40
CA ILE A 215 -9.22 -15.58 -11.33
C ILE A 215 -8.70 -15.06 -10.00
N TRP A 216 -9.59 -14.78 -9.05
CA TRP A 216 -9.20 -14.39 -7.70
C TRP A 216 -9.69 -15.43 -6.69
N VAL A 217 -8.80 -15.85 -5.80
CA VAL A 217 -9.09 -16.83 -4.74
C VAL A 217 -8.92 -16.14 -3.39
N ALA A 218 -9.99 -16.07 -2.62
CA ALA A 218 -9.95 -15.67 -1.22
C ALA A 218 -9.37 -16.80 -0.39
N VAL A 219 -8.28 -16.54 0.32
CA VAL A 219 -7.52 -17.56 1.03
C VAL A 219 -8.20 -17.90 2.35
N ASP A 220 -8.42 -19.19 2.59
CA ASP A 220 -9.12 -19.66 3.77
C ASP A 220 -8.30 -19.41 5.04
N GLY A 221 -8.98 -19.00 6.12
CA GLY A 221 -8.33 -18.68 7.40
C GLY A 221 -7.45 -17.43 7.37
N SER A 222 -7.46 -16.67 6.26
CA SER A 222 -6.79 -15.37 6.16
C SER A 222 -7.79 -14.23 6.41
N SER A 223 -7.35 -13.24 7.17
CA SER A 223 -8.08 -12.00 7.39
C SER A 223 -7.10 -10.83 7.43
N SER A 224 -7.54 -9.72 6.86
CA SER A 224 -6.86 -8.44 6.86
C SER A 224 -7.90 -7.33 7.00
N ILE A 225 -7.51 -6.16 7.48
CA ILE A 225 -8.38 -4.99 7.54
C ILE A 225 -8.03 -4.09 6.38
N ARG A 226 -9.04 -3.69 5.60
CA ARG A 226 -8.92 -2.69 4.55
C ARG A 226 -9.65 -1.43 4.96
N CYS A 227 -9.01 -0.28 4.86
CA CYS A 227 -9.60 1.01 5.17
C CYS A 227 -9.13 2.08 4.20
N GLN A 228 -9.65 3.31 4.36
CA GLN A 228 -9.14 4.47 3.63
C GLN A 228 -7.63 4.61 3.81
N TYR A 229 -6.96 5.18 2.81
CA TYR A 229 -5.52 5.38 2.84
C TYR A 229 -5.07 6.23 4.03
N ILE A 230 -4.04 5.75 4.71
CA ILE A 230 -3.34 6.43 5.80
C ILE A 230 -1.91 6.70 5.31
N ASN A 231 -1.43 7.93 5.52
CA ASN A 231 -0.06 8.29 5.16
C ASN A 231 0.92 7.44 5.97
N SER A 232 1.96 6.92 5.31
CA SER A 232 3.05 6.18 5.95
C SER A 232 3.77 6.98 7.04
N GLU A 233 3.81 8.31 6.93
CA GLU A 233 4.38 9.19 7.96
C GLU A 233 3.56 9.12 9.26
N ASP A 234 2.23 9.26 9.16
CA ASP A 234 1.32 9.16 10.31
C ASP A 234 1.42 7.79 10.99
N LEU A 235 1.56 6.71 10.21
CA LEU A 235 1.72 5.36 10.74
C LEU A 235 3.09 5.15 11.42
N ARG A 236 4.16 5.76 10.88
CA ARG A 236 5.50 5.63 11.44
C ARG A 236 5.67 6.43 12.72
N ASP A 237 5.05 7.60 12.78
CA ASP A 237 5.16 8.53 13.89
C ASP A 237 4.12 8.23 15.00
N ALA A 238 3.26 7.24 14.80
CA ALA A 238 2.32 6.74 15.79
C ALA A 238 3.02 6.04 16.97
N ASP A 239 2.56 6.31 18.19
CA ASP A 239 2.98 5.63 19.40
C ASP A 239 2.39 4.22 19.51
N GLU A 240 1.17 4.03 18.99
CA GLU A 240 0.47 2.75 19.02
C GLU A 240 -0.57 2.65 17.90
N ILE A 241 -0.65 1.47 17.27
CA ILE A 241 -1.65 1.16 16.24
C ILE A 241 -2.30 -0.17 16.58
N TYR A 242 -3.63 -0.18 16.65
CA TYR A 242 -4.42 -1.38 16.87
C TYR A 242 -5.76 -1.27 16.16
N ALA A 243 -6.53 -2.35 16.09
CA ALA A 243 -7.92 -2.26 15.67
C ALA A 243 -8.86 -2.89 16.69
N THR A 244 -10.14 -2.54 16.60
CA THR A 244 -11.21 -3.28 17.25
C THR A 244 -12.13 -3.90 16.22
N ILE A 245 -12.43 -5.18 16.38
CA ILE A 245 -13.40 -5.91 15.56
C ILE A 245 -14.46 -6.45 16.52
N GLY A 246 -15.69 -5.93 16.43
CA GLY A 246 -16.69 -6.15 17.46
C GLY A 246 -16.23 -5.61 18.83
N THR A 247 -16.08 -6.50 19.81
CA THR A 247 -15.56 -6.16 21.15
C THR A 247 -14.08 -6.50 21.35
N GLU A 248 -13.47 -7.18 20.39
CA GLU A 248 -12.09 -7.67 20.52
C GLU A 248 -11.11 -6.60 20.07
N ARG A 249 -10.06 -6.38 20.87
CA ARG A 249 -8.90 -5.59 20.48
C ARG A 249 -7.91 -6.49 19.77
N VAL A 250 -7.56 -6.14 18.54
CA VAL A 250 -6.64 -6.90 17.70
C VAL A 250 -5.37 -6.10 17.44
N GLU A 251 -4.22 -6.76 17.59
CA GLU A 251 -2.95 -6.21 17.14
C GLU A 251 -2.85 -6.36 15.62
N ILE A 252 -2.39 -5.29 14.96
CA ILE A 252 -2.35 -5.23 13.51
C ILE A 252 -1.02 -4.69 13.01
N THR A 253 -0.68 -5.02 11.77
CA THR A 253 0.53 -4.50 11.13
C THR A 253 0.20 -4.04 9.72
N ASN A 254 0.60 -2.81 9.40
CA ASN A 254 0.38 -2.24 8.08
C ASN A 254 1.21 -2.98 7.02
N ILE A 255 0.60 -3.24 5.86
CA ILE A 255 1.31 -3.63 4.65
C ILE A 255 1.55 -2.34 3.83
N PRO A 256 2.77 -1.80 3.80
CA PRO A 256 3.05 -0.60 3.02
C PRO A 256 3.06 -0.92 1.52
N TYR A 257 2.66 0.06 0.71
CA TYR A 257 2.85 -0.03 -0.73
C TYR A 257 4.33 0.01 -1.09
N ASP A 258 4.75 -0.84 -2.03
CA ASP A 258 6.02 -0.61 -2.71
C ASP A 258 5.93 0.65 -3.59
N ARG A 259 7.09 1.26 -3.87
CA ARG A 259 7.17 2.52 -4.62
C ARG A 259 6.56 2.43 -6.02
N THR A 260 6.70 1.29 -6.70
CA THR A 260 6.22 1.09 -8.07
C THR A 260 4.70 0.99 -8.10
N THR A 261 4.14 0.16 -7.21
CA THR A 261 2.69 -0.01 -7.01
C THR A 261 2.04 1.32 -6.65
N TYR A 262 2.60 2.05 -5.68
CA TYR A 262 2.11 3.36 -5.28
C TYR A 262 2.04 4.35 -6.46
N LEU A 263 3.13 4.48 -7.22
CA LEU A 263 3.17 5.37 -8.40
C LEU A 263 2.20 4.93 -9.50
N SER A 264 2.01 3.62 -9.69
CA SER A 264 1.09 3.09 -10.70
C SER A 264 -0.38 3.40 -10.38
N LEU A 265 -0.76 3.33 -9.10
CA LEU A 265 -2.11 3.66 -8.63
C LEU A 265 -2.38 5.16 -8.81
N LEU A 266 -1.41 6.01 -8.46
CA LEU A 266 -1.52 7.46 -8.68
C LEU A 266 -1.63 7.81 -10.17
N ALA A 267 -0.82 7.21 -11.04
CA ALA A 267 -0.87 7.47 -12.48
C ALA A 267 -2.23 7.11 -13.10
N ARG A 268 -2.96 6.16 -12.50
CA ARG A 268 -4.29 5.72 -12.93
C ARG A 268 -5.44 6.47 -12.24
N ASN A 269 -5.15 7.46 -11.38
CA ASN A 269 -6.14 8.10 -10.49
C ASN A 269 -6.98 7.07 -9.71
N ALA A 270 -6.36 5.97 -9.28
CA ALA A 270 -7.03 4.97 -8.45
C ALA A 270 -7.15 5.45 -7.00
N THR A 271 -8.24 5.09 -6.33
CA THR A 271 -8.39 5.31 -4.89
C THR A 271 -7.36 4.46 -4.14
N LEU A 272 -6.58 5.11 -3.27
CA LEU A 272 -5.64 4.43 -2.39
C LEU A 272 -6.37 3.91 -1.15
N GLU A 273 -5.93 2.76 -0.65
CA GLU A 273 -6.46 2.13 0.56
C GLU A 273 -5.29 1.65 1.42
N SER A 274 -5.48 1.53 2.73
CA SER A 274 -4.49 0.91 3.62
C SER A 274 -4.94 -0.49 3.99
N THR A 275 -4.00 -1.43 3.96
CA THR A 275 -4.24 -2.82 4.37
C THR A 275 -3.43 -3.16 5.61
N PHE A 276 -4.06 -3.82 6.57
CA PHE A 276 -3.42 -4.29 7.80
C PHE A 276 -3.63 -5.78 7.97
N VAL A 277 -2.57 -6.52 8.26
CA VAL A 277 -2.68 -7.93 8.67
C VAL A 277 -2.97 -8.00 10.16
N LEU A 278 -3.77 -9.00 10.56
CA LEU A 278 -4.00 -9.31 11.96
C LEU A 278 -2.81 -10.12 12.49
N ASN A 279 -2.26 -9.69 13.63
CA ASN A 279 -1.18 -10.40 14.29
C ASN A 279 -1.78 -11.49 15.19
N GLY A 280 -1.85 -12.72 14.68
CA GLY A 280 -2.39 -13.88 15.40
C GLY A 280 -3.79 -14.30 14.95
N THR A 281 -4.37 -15.25 15.68
CA THR A 281 -5.70 -15.80 15.39
C THR A 281 -6.68 -15.34 16.46
N TYR A 282 -7.76 -14.71 16.02
CA TYR A 282 -8.79 -14.14 16.90
C TYR A 282 -10.11 -14.88 16.70
N SER A 283 -10.66 -15.44 17.78
CA SER A 283 -11.96 -16.10 17.73
C SER A 283 -13.08 -15.08 17.57
N GLY A 284 -13.99 -15.31 16.62
CA GLY A 284 -15.12 -14.40 16.37
C GLY A 284 -14.82 -13.24 15.43
N VAL A 285 -13.64 -13.24 14.78
CA VAL A 285 -13.37 -12.38 13.63
C VAL A 285 -13.78 -13.12 12.37
N GLU A 286 -14.72 -12.56 11.63
CA GLU A 286 -15.19 -13.06 10.35
C GLU A 286 -14.98 -12.02 9.26
N ASN A 287 -14.72 -12.48 8.04
CA ASN A 287 -14.66 -11.60 6.87
C ASN A 287 -16.05 -10.96 6.64
N GLY A 288 -16.06 -9.68 6.30
CA GLY A 288 -17.23 -8.82 6.18
C GLY A 288 -17.59 -8.05 7.47
N MET A 289 -16.90 -8.29 8.58
CA MET A 289 -17.09 -7.48 9.79
C MET A 289 -16.51 -6.08 9.63
N ILE A 290 -17.11 -5.10 10.33
CA ILE A 290 -16.56 -3.76 10.45
C ILE A 290 -15.42 -3.80 11.47
N ALA A 291 -14.31 -3.13 11.14
CA ALA A 291 -13.18 -2.91 12.02
C ALA A 291 -12.95 -1.41 12.20
N CYS A 292 -12.54 -0.99 13.39
CA CYS A 292 -12.06 0.37 13.63
C CYS A 292 -10.55 0.33 13.87
N VAL A 293 -9.77 0.95 12.99
CA VAL A 293 -8.33 1.12 13.13
C VAL A 293 -8.08 2.38 13.96
N TYR A 294 -7.34 2.23 15.06
CA TYR A 294 -6.94 3.32 15.95
C TYR A 294 -5.46 3.60 15.77
N ILE A 295 -5.15 4.87 15.54
CA ILE A 295 -3.79 5.40 15.49
C ILE A 295 -3.65 6.36 16.65
N ILE A 296 -2.78 6.01 17.60
CA ILE A 296 -2.47 6.85 18.74
C ILE A 296 -1.15 7.57 18.48
N SER A 297 -1.13 8.89 18.67
CA SER A 297 0.06 9.73 18.52
C SER A 297 0.16 10.79 19.62
N ASP A 298 1.32 11.43 19.73
CA ASP A 298 1.64 12.45 20.72
C ASP A 298 1.33 12.01 22.17
N ARG A 299 1.62 10.75 22.50
CA ARG A 299 1.29 10.14 23.79
C ARG A 299 2.21 10.63 24.91
N ALA A 300 1.61 11.23 25.93
CA ALA A 300 2.27 11.61 27.17
C ALA A 300 1.57 10.94 28.36
N ARG A 301 2.27 10.02 29.06
CA ARG A 301 1.71 9.20 30.15
C ARG A 301 1.59 9.91 31.50
N ASP A 302 2.43 10.92 31.73
CA ASP A 302 2.48 11.71 32.97
C ASP A 302 2.52 13.20 32.60
N ALA A 303 1.42 13.63 31.99
CA ALA A 303 1.20 15.02 31.57
C ALA A 303 0.37 15.75 32.62
N LEU A 304 0.68 17.03 32.84
CA LEU A 304 -0.20 17.94 33.56
C LEU A 304 -1.34 18.34 32.62
N ILE A 305 -2.59 18.10 33.00
CA ILE A 305 -3.74 18.17 32.08
C ILE A 305 -4.79 19.16 32.59
N ILE A 306 -5.37 19.91 31.65
CA ILE A 306 -6.59 20.72 31.85
C ILE A 306 -7.62 20.45 30.75
N PRO A 307 -8.92 20.73 30.97
CA PRO A 307 -9.91 20.74 29.91
C PRO A 307 -9.58 21.78 28.83
N SER A 308 -9.82 21.45 27.56
CA SER A 308 -9.60 22.37 26.41
C SER A 308 -10.37 23.69 26.55
N GLY A 309 -11.57 23.68 27.15
CA GLY A 309 -12.34 24.89 27.43
C GLY A 309 -11.72 25.86 28.43
N ALA A 310 -10.72 25.43 29.23
CA ALA A 310 -9.99 26.33 30.13
C ALA A 310 -8.87 27.11 29.43
N LEU A 311 -8.42 26.62 28.28
CA LEU A 311 -7.33 27.22 27.52
C LEU A 311 -7.85 28.37 26.66
N MET A 312 -7.31 29.57 26.87
CA MET A 312 -7.51 30.70 25.97
C MET A 312 -6.24 30.98 25.20
N GLY A 313 -6.40 31.42 23.96
CA GLY A 313 -5.27 31.80 23.13
C GLY A 313 -5.60 32.90 22.15
N PHE A 314 -4.61 33.77 21.89
CA PHE A 314 -4.66 34.75 20.82
C PHE A 314 -3.29 34.84 20.15
N LYS A 315 -3.25 34.68 18.82
CA LYS A 315 -2.03 34.76 18.00
C LYS A 315 -0.87 33.84 18.46
N GLY A 316 -1.18 32.66 18.99
CA GLY A 316 -0.18 31.66 19.40
C GLY A 316 0.37 31.83 20.80
N GLU A 317 -0.10 32.82 21.56
CA GLU A 317 0.12 32.90 23.01
C GLU A 317 -1.08 32.28 23.74
N TYR A 318 -0.80 31.38 24.68
CA TYR A 318 -1.80 30.66 25.46
C TYR A 318 -1.78 31.09 26.92
N PHE A 319 -2.96 31.15 27.54
CA PHE A 319 -3.12 31.46 28.95
C PHE A 319 -4.38 30.80 29.50
N VAL A 320 -4.42 30.63 30.81
CA VAL A 320 -5.61 30.20 31.56
C VAL A 320 -5.96 31.26 32.60
N TYR A 321 -7.19 31.22 33.11
CA TYR A 321 -7.49 31.89 34.38
C TYR A 321 -7.42 30.85 35.50
N ARG A 322 -6.51 31.05 36.46
CA ARG A 322 -6.40 30.25 37.68
C ARG A 322 -7.15 30.95 38.82
N VAL A 323 -7.75 30.16 39.72
CA VAL A 323 -8.32 30.65 40.98
C VAL A 323 -7.16 30.90 41.95
N SER A 324 -6.95 32.16 42.34
CA SER A 324 -5.96 32.50 43.37
C SER A 324 -6.43 32.10 44.77
N ASP A 325 -5.53 32.10 45.75
CA ASP A 325 -5.82 31.85 47.18
C ASP A 325 -6.92 32.77 47.77
N SER A 326 -7.13 33.93 47.15
CA SER A 326 -8.15 34.92 47.51
C SER A 326 -9.50 34.72 46.82
N GLY A 327 -9.62 33.71 45.94
CA GLY A 327 -10.80 33.43 45.13
C GLY A 327 -10.94 34.29 43.87
N ALA A 328 -9.96 35.15 43.57
CA ALA A 328 -9.96 36.00 42.37
C ALA A 328 -9.36 35.29 41.15
N GLN A 329 -9.78 35.70 39.94
CA GLN A 329 -9.23 35.28 38.66
C GLN A 329 -7.81 35.82 38.44
N GLU A 330 -6.83 34.92 38.30
CA GLU A 330 -5.45 35.23 37.94
C GLU A 330 -5.16 34.77 36.52
N LYS A 331 -4.70 35.66 35.64
CA LYS A 331 -4.28 35.30 34.28
C LYS A 331 -2.88 34.70 34.31
N VAL A 332 -2.77 33.41 33.98
CA VAL A 332 -1.49 32.69 33.97
C VAL A 332 -1.13 32.31 32.54
N PRO A 333 -0.01 32.82 31.99
CA PRO A 333 0.50 32.36 30.69
C PRO A 333 0.96 30.89 30.81
N VAL A 334 0.66 30.09 29.81
CA VAL A 334 0.99 28.65 29.80
C VAL A 334 1.66 28.24 28.50
N GLU A 335 2.55 27.26 28.58
CA GLU A 335 3.04 26.53 27.41
C GLU A 335 2.29 25.20 27.31
N ILE A 336 1.94 24.81 26.08
CA ILE A 336 1.14 23.62 25.82
C ILE A 336 1.92 22.58 25.01
N GLY A 337 1.64 21.32 25.26
CA GLY A 337 2.10 20.18 24.47
C GLY A 337 0.97 19.62 23.62
N THR A 338 0.63 18.35 23.85
CA THR A 338 -0.49 17.67 23.19
C THR A 338 -1.81 18.39 23.46
N LEU A 339 -2.50 18.77 22.38
CA LEU A 339 -3.85 19.32 22.39
C LEU A 339 -4.81 18.32 21.73
N THR A 340 -5.88 17.99 22.42
CA THR A 340 -7.01 17.20 21.91
C THR A 340 -8.30 18.03 21.96
N ASP A 341 -9.40 17.47 21.44
CA ASP A 341 -10.69 18.16 21.46
C ASP A 341 -11.18 18.46 22.88
N SER A 342 -10.83 17.62 23.86
CA SER A 342 -11.33 17.71 25.23
C SER A 342 -10.27 18.12 26.26
N LEU A 343 -8.98 17.90 25.99
CA LEU A 343 -7.90 18.03 26.97
C LEU A 343 -6.68 18.74 26.36
N VAL A 344 -5.90 19.39 27.23
CA VAL A 344 -4.64 20.04 26.88
C VAL A 344 -3.57 19.62 27.86
N GLN A 345 -2.42 19.23 27.34
CA GLN A 345 -1.20 19.08 28.11
C GLN A 345 -0.57 20.46 28.38
N ILE A 346 -0.28 20.73 29.65
CA ILE A 346 0.48 21.89 30.10
C ILE A 346 1.93 21.47 30.35
N THR A 347 2.88 22.11 29.68
CA THR A 347 4.31 21.87 29.85
C THR A 347 4.96 22.88 30.78
N ALA A 348 4.37 24.08 30.92
CA ALA A 348 4.80 25.11 31.86
C ALA A 348 3.65 26.06 32.25
N GLY A 349 3.74 26.64 33.44
CA GLY A 349 2.88 27.73 33.93
C GLY A 349 1.89 27.33 35.03
N LEU A 350 1.56 26.05 35.18
CA LEU A 350 0.67 25.54 36.22
C LEU A 350 1.31 24.42 37.03
N GLU A 351 0.79 24.19 38.23
CA GLU A 351 1.15 23.07 39.09
C GLU A 351 -0.03 22.10 39.28
N GLU A 352 0.26 20.88 39.72
CA GLU A 352 -0.79 19.90 40.04
C GLU A 352 -1.58 20.37 41.26
N GLY A 353 -2.91 20.32 41.15
CA GLY A 353 -3.83 20.82 42.18
C GLY A 353 -4.27 22.27 41.98
N ASP A 354 -3.69 23.02 41.03
CA ASP A 354 -4.20 24.33 40.64
C ASP A 354 -5.67 24.21 40.17
N VAL A 355 -6.48 25.26 40.38
CA VAL A 355 -7.87 25.29 39.93
C VAL A 355 -8.00 26.32 38.82
N VAL A 356 -8.48 25.92 37.65
CA VAL A 356 -8.64 26.78 36.48
C VAL A 356 -10.12 26.97 36.11
N TYR A 357 -10.45 28.14 35.58
CA TYR A 357 -11.79 28.42 35.06
C TYR A 357 -11.97 27.80 33.67
N VAL A 358 -13.11 27.17 33.43
CA VAL A 358 -13.49 26.58 32.15
C VAL A 358 -14.48 27.51 31.46
N GLY A 359 -14.15 27.98 30.26
CA GLY A 359 -15.07 28.72 29.42
C GLY A 359 -16.07 27.78 28.76
N THR A 360 -17.37 28.04 28.95
CA THR A 360 -18.46 27.42 28.19
C THR A 360 -18.49 27.86 26.74
#